data_AF-A0A914P4C5-F1
#
_entry.id   AF-A0A914P4C5-F1
#
_cell.length_a   1.000
_cell.length_b   1.000
_cell.length_c   1.000
_cell.angle_alpha   90.00
_cell.angle_beta   90.00
_cell.angle_gamma   90.00
#
_symmetry.space_group_name_H-M   'P 1'
#
loop_
_entity.id
_entity.type
_entity.pdbx_description
1 polymer ?
#
loop_
_entity_poly.entity_id
_entity_poly.type
_entity_poly.pdbx_seq_one_letter_code
_entity_poly.pdbx_strand_id
1 'polypeptide(L)'
;MLDRRLTNDDDRGLNQGLNDNLLTQSTFLLSIEKFIKSPANGYDTTTIGYHSLPSQHASLRLHSPIIIMESESAKSSFSLLKSSFPCDIYALSFRPLSAPTIYGEPDQFRVSSTDSAAIILQRFGTECGLKNTMPSGISCSVSDSSDSISLTEYFTLKQTEIQSISLTMLYENEKTTKIELEPMEIKSLKIKF
;
A
#
# COMPACT_ATOMS: atom_id res chain seq x y z
N MET A 1 -24.89 4.50 1.94
CA MET A 1 -25.63 4.10 3.16
C MET A 1 -24.65 4.20 4.32
N LEU A 2 -24.99 4.90 5.41
CA LEU A 2 -24.04 5.19 6.50
C LEU A 2 -24.25 4.32 7.75
N ASP A 3 -25.50 3.98 8.06
CA ASP A 3 -25.86 3.08 9.15
C ASP A 3 -27.24 2.46 8.86
N ARG A 4 -27.61 1.40 9.57
CA ARG A 4 -28.91 0.73 9.50
C ARG A 4 -29.34 0.31 10.89
N ARG A 5 -30.63 0.47 11.22
CA ARG A 5 -31.26 -0.09 12.42
C ARG A 5 -32.42 -0.98 12.00
N LEU A 6 -32.45 -2.23 12.47
CA LEU A 6 -33.40 -3.26 12.07
C LEU A 6 -33.96 -3.94 13.32
N THR A 7 -35.28 -3.92 13.50
CA THR A 7 -35.91 -4.55 14.68
C THR A 7 -36.07 -6.05 14.54
N ASN A 8 -36.16 -6.54 13.30
CA ASN A 8 -36.46 -7.93 12.98
C ASN A 8 -35.19 -8.66 12.52
N ASP A 9 -35.13 -9.96 12.82
CA ASP A 9 -34.14 -10.87 12.26
C ASP A 9 -34.42 -11.12 10.77
N ASP A 10 -33.39 -11.53 10.02
CA ASP A 10 -33.49 -11.88 8.61
C ASP A 10 -33.53 -13.41 8.35
N ASP A 11 -33.74 -14.20 9.41
CA ASP A 11 -33.79 -15.66 9.41
C ASP A 11 -32.51 -16.29 8.80
N ARG A 12 -31.34 -15.71 9.13
CA ARG A 12 -30.01 -16.26 8.75
C ARG A 12 -29.20 -16.79 9.93
N GLY A 13 -29.86 -16.99 11.08
CA GLY A 13 -29.27 -17.64 12.26
C GLY A 13 -28.67 -16.67 13.28
N LEU A 14 -28.79 -15.36 13.07
CA LEU A 14 -28.43 -14.35 14.07
C LEU A 14 -29.48 -14.29 15.19
N ASN A 15 -30.76 -14.57 14.87
CA ASN A 15 -31.91 -14.59 15.78
C ASN A 15 -32.10 -13.27 16.57
N GLN A 16 -31.75 -12.14 15.97
CA GLN A 16 -31.97 -10.81 16.54
C GLN A 16 -31.93 -9.73 15.44
N GLY A 17 -32.64 -8.63 15.65
CA GLY A 17 -32.46 -7.43 14.84
C GLY A 17 -31.15 -6.69 15.17
N LEU A 18 -30.73 -5.80 14.28
CA LEU A 18 -29.60 -4.87 14.49
C LEU A 18 -30.09 -3.58 15.17
N ASN A 19 -30.02 -3.55 16.51
CA ASN A 19 -30.55 -2.45 17.34
C ASN A 19 -29.52 -1.80 18.27
N ASP A 20 -28.26 -2.22 18.18
CA ASP A 20 -27.11 -1.84 19.01
C ASP A 20 -26.28 -0.70 18.40
N ASN A 21 -26.90 0.14 17.56
CA ASN A 21 -26.24 1.27 16.91
C ASN A 21 -25.55 2.18 17.93
N LEU A 22 -24.28 2.50 17.65
CA LEU A 22 -23.52 3.53 18.34
C LEU A 22 -23.18 4.65 17.36
N LEU A 23 -22.97 5.86 17.88
CA LEU A 23 -22.58 7.00 17.06
C LEU A 23 -21.25 6.69 16.35
N THR A 24 -21.30 6.65 15.02
CA THR A 24 -20.14 6.35 14.17
C THR A 24 -19.84 7.56 13.28
N GLN A 25 -18.60 8.03 13.30
CA GLN A 25 -18.16 9.10 12.42
C GLN A 25 -17.67 8.51 11.10
N SER A 26 -18.28 8.96 9.99
CA SER A 26 -17.85 8.59 8.64
C SER A 26 -17.14 9.76 7.96
N THR A 27 -15.95 9.51 7.42
CA THR A 27 -15.14 10.51 6.71
C THR A 27 -15.02 10.13 5.24
N PHE A 28 -15.33 11.07 4.35
CA PHE A 28 -15.25 10.87 2.90
C PHE A 28 -14.51 12.04 2.26
N LEU A 29 -13.92 11.78 1.09
CA LEU A 29 -13.35 12.81 0.24
C LEU A 29 -14.06 12.78 -1.12
N LEU A 30 -14.54 13.95 -1.55
CA LEU A 30 -15.15 14.13 -2.86
C LEU A 30 -14.14 14.79 -3.80
N SER A 31 -13.80 14.09 -4.88
CA SER A 31 -12.91 14.60 -5.93
C SER A 31 -13.75 14.90 -7.18
N ILE A 32 -13.60 16.10 -7.75
CA ILE A 32 -14.25 16.49 -9.00
C ILE A 32 -13.15 16.74 -10.02
N GLU A 33 -13.15 15.95 -11.10
CA GLU A 33 -12.09 15.97 -12.09
C GLU A 33 -12.64 16.13 -13.50
N LYS A 34 -11.82 16.73 -14.37
CA LYS A 34 -12.17 16.94 -15.78
C LYS A 34 -11.39 15.96 -16.65
N PHE A 35 -12.12 15.18 -17.43
CA PHE A 35 -11.54 14.38 -18.52
C PHE A 35 -10.90 15.30 -19.57
N ILE A 36 -9.64 15.03 -19.91
CA ILE A 36 -8.89 15.78 -20.95
C ILE A 36 -9.08 15.12 -22.31
N LYS A 37 -9.17 13.79 -22.33
CA LYS A 37 -9.48 13.02 -23.52
C LYS A 37 -10.88 12.44 -23.32
N SER A 38 -11.69 12.42 -24.38
CA SER A 38 -12.90 11.60 -24.35
C SER A 38 -12.47 10.17 -24.01
N PRO A 39 -13.17 9.48 -23.07
CA PRO A 39 -12.90 8.07 -22.83
C PRO A 39 -12.90 7.37 -24.20
N ALA A 40 -11.84 6.62 -24.49
CA ALA A 40 -11.62 6.12 -25.84
C ALA A 40 -12.87 5.35 -26.30
N ASN A 41 -13.49 5.80 -27.39
CA ASN A 41 -14.52 5.05 -28.12
C ASN A 41 -13.82 3.81 -28.71
N GLY A 42 -13.70 2.74 -27.92
CA GLY A 42 -12.85 1.61 -28.26
C GLY A 42 -12.36 0.78 -27.08
N TYR A 43 -12.64 1.19 -25.84
CA TYR A 43 -12.74 0.18 -24.78
C TYR A 43 -13.96 -0.66 -25.12
N ASP A 44 -13.70 -1.90 -25.55
CA ASP A 44 -14.68 -2.96 -25.36
C ASP A 44 -15.16 -2.87 -23.90
N THR A 45 -16.45 -3.09 -23.69
CA THR A 45 -17.25 -2.92 -22.46
C THR A 45 -16.68 -3.54 -21.17
N THR A 46 -15.47 -3.14 -20.77
CA THR A 46 -14.72 -3.74 -19.68
C THR A 46 -15.21 -3.17 -18.35
N THR A 47 -15.53 -4.08 -17.44
CA THR A 47 -16.03 -3.87 -16.08
C THR A 47 -15.03 -3.20 -15.14
N ILE A 48 -14.01 -2.52 -15.67
CA ILE A 48 -12.83 -2.07 -14.93
C ILE A 48 -12.71 -0.56 -15.10
N GLY A 49 -12.66 0.15 -13.97
CA GLY A 49 -12.37 1.57 -13.91
C GLY A 49 -11.18 1.83 -12.99
N TYR A 50 -10.31 2.74 -13.38
CA TYR A 50 -9.17 3.18 -12.57
C TYR A 50 -9.42 4.57 -12.00
N HIS A 51 -8.83 4.85 -10.83
CA HIS A 51 -8.81 6.21 -10.30
C HIS A 51 -7.81 7.07 -11.09
N SER A 52 -8.00 8.38 -11.07
CA SER A 52 -6.90 9.28 -11.40
C SER A 52 -5.81 9.19 -10.34
N LEU A 53 -4.60 9.62 -10.68
CA LEU A 53 -3.51 9.69 -9.71
C LEU A 53 -3.85 10.55 -8.47
N PRO A 54 -4.40 11.78 -8.59
CA PRO A 54 -4.82 12.56 -7.42
C PRO A 54 -5.87 11.87 -6.55
N SER A 55 -6.87 11.24 -7.17
CA SER A 55 -7.93 10.53 -6.44
C SER A 55 -7.38 9.30 -5.71
N GLN A 56 -6.40 8.60 -6.30
CA GLN A 56 -5.70 7.51 -5.66
C GLN A 56 -4.92 7.97 -4.42
N HIS A 57 -4.16 9.06 -4.52
CA HIS A 57 -3.45 9.66 -3.38
C HIS A 57 -4.41 10.13 -2.28
N ALA A 58 -5.56 10.69 -2.67
CA ALA A 58 -6.57 11.12 -1.73
C ALA A 58 -7.19 9.93 -0.96
N SER A 59 -7.39 8.79 -1.63
CA SER A 59 -7.80 7.54 -0.98
C SER A 59 -6.73 7.03 -0.01
N LEU A 60 -5.45 7.00 -0.43
CA LEU A 60 -4.34 6.58 0.45
C LEU A 60 -4.22 7.44 1.70
N ARG A 61 -4.50 8.75 1.62
CA ARG A 61 -4.51 9.63 2.79
C ARG A 61 -5.57 9.24 3.83
N LEU A 62 -6.69 8.65 3.41
CA LEU A 62 -7.72 8.14 4.32
C LEU A 62 -7.32 6.79 4.93
N HIS A 63 -6.65 5.92 4.17
CA HIS A 63 -6.23 4.58 4.62
C HIS A 63 -4.92 4.58 5.41
N SER A 64 -4.04 5.55 5.19
CA SER A 64 -2.73 5.66 5.84
C SER A 64 -2.49 7.12 6.26
N PRO A 65 -3.20 7.59 7.29
CA PRO A 65 -3.04 8.95 7.79
C PRO A 65 -1.67 9.12 8.46
N ILE A 66 -1.23 10.37 8.54
CA ILE A 66 -0.03 10.74 9.31
C ILE A 66 -0.31 10.50 10.79
N ILE A 67 0.57 9.75 11.44
CA ILE A 67 0.52 9.52 12.89
C ILE A 67 1.26 10.67 13.56
N ILE A 68 0.54 11.45 14.36
CA ILE A 68 1.10 12.54 15.16
C ILE A 68 1.41 11.98 16.55
N MET A 69 2.66 12.10 16.98
CA MET A 69 3.13 11.70 18.30
C MET A 69 3.59 12.92 19.08
N GLU A 70 3.10 13.06 20.31
CA GLU A 70 3.52 14.11 21.24
C GLU A 70 4.63 13.59 22.16
N SER A 71 5.66 14.42 22.39
CA SER A 71 6.77 14.10 23.28
C SER A 71 7.31 15.37 23.91
N GLU A 72 7.66 15.30 25.20
CA GLU A 72 8.26 16.42 25.95
C GLU A 72 9.67 16.77 25.44
N SER A 73 10.33 15.88 24.69
CA SER A 73 11.67 16.09 24.16
C SER A 73 11.86 15.35 22.84
N ALA A 74 11.47 16.00 21.73
CA ALA A 74 11.76 15.50 20.39
C ALA A 74 13.22 15.79 20.01
N LYS A 75 14.07 14.77 19.96
CA LYS A 75 15.53 14.95 19.77
C LYS A 75 16.10 14.50 18.42
N SER A 76 15.32 13.85 17.55
CA SER A 76 15.87 13.37 16.27
C SER A 76 14.81 13.15 15.21
N SER A 77 15.09 13.62 13.98
CA SER A 77 14.41 13.19 12.76
C SER A 77 15.06 11.89 12.25
N PHE A 78 14.25 10.88 11.95
CA PHE A 78 14.71 9.66 11.29
C PHE A 78 13.93 9.47 9.99
N SER A 79 14.65 9.17 8.90
CA SER A 79 14.04 8.75 7.64
C SER A 79 14.72 7.49 7.12
N LEU A 80 13.94 6.43 6.97
CA LEU A 80 14.41 5.17 6.38
C LEU A 80 14.66 5.33 4.87
N LEU A 81 13.93 6.24 4.22
CA LEU A 81 14.05 6.54 2.80
C LEU A 81 14.88 7.81 2.57
N LYS A 82 15.83 7.76 1.64
CA LYS A 82 16.60 8.92 1.17
C LYS A 82 15.88 9.69 0.06
N SER A 83 14.98 9.02 -0.66
CA SER A 83 14.13 9.59 -1.71
C SER A 83 12.76 8.91 -1.71
N SER A 84 11.74 9.61 -2.17
CA SER A 84 10.39 9.06 -2.30
C SER A 84 10.31 8.07 -3.46
N PHE A 85 9.50 7.02 -3.32
CA PHE A 85 9.12 6.15 -4.43
C PHE A 85 8.40 6.93 -5.54
N PRO A 86 8.33 6.40 -6.78
CA PRO A 86 7.45 6.91 -7.82
C PRO A 86 6.02 7.09 -7.32
N CYS A 87 5.30 8.10 -7.82
CA CYS A 87 4.00 8.49 -7.28
C CYS A 87 2.91 7.43 -7.46
N ASP A 88 3.09 6.48 -8.36
CA ASP A 88 2.20 5.37 -8.66
C ASP A 88 2.60 4.09 -7.90
N ILE A 89 3.70 4.10 -7.15
CA ILE A 89 4.17 2.97 -6.34
C ILE A 89 3.97 3.26 -4.86
N TYR A 90 3.31 2.34 -4.17
CA TYR A 90 3.03 2.43 -2.75
C TYR A 90 3.53 1.20 -1.99
N ALA A 91 4.20 1.44 -0.85
CA ALA A 91 4.62 0.40 0.07
C ALA A 91 3.47 0.02 0.98
N LEU A 92 2.73 -1.03 0.61
CA LEU A 92 1.59 -1.57 1.36
C LEU A 92 1.98 -2.07 2.76
N SER A 93 3.18 -2.63 2.88
CA SER A 93 3.67 -3.19 4.14
C SER A 93 5.19 -3.18 4.16
N PHE A 94 5.77 -2.84 5.30
CA PHE A 94 7.20 -3.02 5.58
C PHE A 94 7.33 -3.67 6.96
N ARG A 95 7.83 -4.91 7.00
CA ARG A 95 7.86 -5.74 8.21
C ARG A 95 9.26 -6.30 8.45
N PRO A 96 9.87 -6.08 9.63
CA PRO A 96 11.11 -6.77 9.99
C PRO A 96 10.86 -8.28 10.14
N LEU A 97 11.82 -9.10 9.69
CA LEU A 97 11.74 -10.55 9.77
C LEU A 97 12.48 -11.05 11.00
N SER A 98 11.91 -12.10 11.61
CA SER A 98 12.50 -12.78 12.76
C SER A 98 13.06 -14.13 12.33
N ALA A 99 13.96 -14.69 13.13
CA ALA A 99 14.46 -16.04 12.91
C ALA A 99 13.30 -17.07 12.94
N PRO A 100 13.47 -18.28 12.39
CA PRO A 100 12.50 -19.35 12.57
C PRO A 100 12.35 -19.72 14.05
N THR A 101 11.14 -20.05 14.48
CA THR A 101 10.92 -20.62 15.81
C THR A 101 11.49 -22.05 15.85
N ILE A 102 12.44 -22.29 16.75
CA ILE A 102 13.01 -23.62 16.99
C ILE A 102 12.23 -24.27 18.14
N TYR A 103 11.38 -25.24 17.81
CA TYR A 103 10.63 -26.01 18.80
C TYR A 103 11.56 -26.97 19.56
N GLY A 104 11.43 -27.05 20.88
CA GLY A 104 12.19 -27.98 21.73
C GLY A 104 13.34 -27.37 22.54
N GLU A 105 13.70 -26.11 22.31
CA GLU A 105 14.73 -25.40 23.09
C GLU A 105 14.14 -24.66 24.32
N PRO A 106 14.94 -24.29 25.34
CA PRO A 106 14.44 -23.65 26.57
C PRO A 106 13.86 -22.24 26.40
N ASP A 107 14.11 -21.57 25.26
CA ASP A 107 13.78 -20.14 25.04
C ASP A 107 12.88 -19.91 23.81
N GLN A 108 11.87 -20.77 23.62
CA GLN A 108 10.97 -20.80 22.44
C GLN A 108 10.17 -19.50 22.22
N PHE A 109 10.06 -18.66 23.26
CA PHE A 109 9.27 -17.43 23.23
C PHE A 109 10.08 -16.20 22.77
N ARG A 110 11.39 -16.34 22.57
CA ARG A 110 12.27 -15.24 22.18
C ARG A 110 12.96 -15.55 20.87
N VAL A 111 12.28 -15.20 19.78
CA VAL A 111 12.87 -15.28 18.45
C VAL A 111 13.74 -14.06 18.20
N SER A 112 15.03 -14.27 17.91
CA SER A 112 15.96 -13.19 17.58
C SER A 112 15.54 -12.45 16.31
N SER A 113 15.70 -11.13 16.31
CA SER A 113 15.56 -10.32 15.10
C SER A 113 16.65 -10.69 14.10
N THR A 114 16.29 -10.72 12.82
CA THR A 114 17.28 -10.78 11.74
C THR A 114 17.60 -9.37 11.23
N ASP A 115 18.66 -9.25 10.44
CA ASP A 115 19.03 -8.06 9.68
C ASP A 115 18.22 -7.90 8.37
N SER A 116 17.05 -8.54 8.30
CA SER A 116 16.21 -8.56 7.12
C SER A 116 14.79 -8.06 7.40
N ALA A 117 14.19 -7.43 6.39
CA ALA A 117 12.81 -6.99 6.40
C ALA A 117 12.15 -7.37 5.08
N ALA A 118 10.85 -7.59 5.11
CA ALA A 118 10.05 -7.81 3.93
C ALA A 118 9.24 -6.56 3.61
N ILE A 119 9.22 -6.16 2.33
CA ILE A 119 8.40 -5.09 1.80
C ILE A 119 7.40 -5.64 0.79
N ILE A 120 6.17 -5.13 0.83
CA ILE A 120 5.15 -5.38 -0.20
C ILE A 120 4.92 -4.06 -0.93
N LEU A 121 5.16 -4.06 -2.23
CA LEU A 121 4.97 -2.92 -3.12
C LEU A 121 3.77 -3.18 -4.01
N GLN A 122 2.95 -2.16 -4.22
CA GLN A 122 1.90 -2.16 -5.21
C GLN A 122 2.10 -0.97 -6.15
N ARG A 123 1.95 -1.21 -7.44
CA ARG A 123 1.84 -0.15 -8.44
C ARG A 123 0.38 0.06 -8.80
N PHE A 124 -0.10 1.31 -8.82
CA PHE A 124 -1.47 1.63 -9.18
C PHE A 124 -1.59 1.90 -10.69
N GLY A 125 -2.62 1.31 -11.31
CA GLY A 125 -3.09 1.75 -12.62
C GLY A 125 -3.86 3.05 -12.50
N THR A 126 -3.67 3.96 -13.46
CA THR A 126 -4.32 5.29 -13.47
C THR A 126 -5.15 5.48 -14.72
N GLU A 127 -6.27 6.21 -14.60
CA GLU A 127 -7.11 6.57 -15.75
C GLU A 127 -6.42 7.57 -16.69
N CYS A 128 -6.04 7.12 -17.88
CA CYS A 128 -5.32 7.92 -18.88
C CYS A 128 -6.15 9.07 -19.49
N GLY A 129 -7.48 9.04 -19.35
CA GLY A 129 -8.39 10.12 -19.74
C GLY A 129 -8.40 11.32 -18.79
N LEU A 130 -7.86 11.17 -17.57
CA LEU A 130 -7.81 12.20 -16.52
C LEU A 130 -6.43 12.85 -16.42
N LYS A 131 -6.35 13.98 -15.71
CA LYS A 131 -5.07 14.67 -15.47
C LYS A 131 -4.29 13.92 -14.38
N ASN A 132 -3.02 13.60 -14.63
CA ASN A 132 -2.09 13.09 -13.61
C ASN A 132 -1.35 14.21 -12.84
N THR A 133 -1.89 15.43 -12.84
CA THR A 133 -1.31 16.56 -12.11
C THR A 133 -1.89 16.62 -10.70
N MET A 134 -1.03 16.61 -9.69
CA MET A 134 -1.46 16.76 -8.30
C MET A 134 -2.01 18.17 -8.05
N PRO A 135 -2.95 18.36 -7.09
CA PRO A 135 -3.47 19.68 -6.74
C PRO A 135 -2.40 20.70 -6.35
N SER A 136 -1.25 20.23 -5.84
CA SER A 136 -0.07 21.02 -5.52
C SER A 136 0.68 21.57 -6.75
N GLY A 137 0.24 21.27 -7.96
CA GLY A 137 0.91 21.62 -9.21
C GLY A 137 2.10 20.72 -9.56
N ILE A 138 2.42 19.73 -8.72
CA ILE A 138 3.47 18.75 -8.99
C ILE A 138 2.99 17.81 -10.09
N SER A 139 3.69 17.83 -11.23
CA SER A 139 3.49 16.87 -12.31
C SER A 139 4.20 15.56 -11.96
N CYS A 140 3.45 14.45 -11.92
CA CYS A 140 4.06 13.14 -11.89
C CYS A 140 3.99 12.51 -13.29
N SER A 141 5.12 11.99 -13.77
CA SER A 141 5.17 11.17 -14.97
C SER A 141 4.87 9.72 -14.58
N VAL A 142 3.71 9.22 -14.98
CA VAL A 142 3.36 7.80 -14.92
C VAL A 142 3.61 7.22 -16.31
N SER A 143 4.39 6.14 -16.39
CA SER A 143 4.59 5.39 -17.63
C SER A 143 3.64 4.20 -17.67
N ASP A 144 3.19 3.80 -18.86
CA ASP A 144 2.38 2.59 -19.04
C ASP A 144 3.28 1.32 -19.13
N SER A 145 4.59 1.49 -19.27
CA SER A 145 5.57 0.40 -19.33
C SER A 145 5.95 -0.11 -17.94
N SER A 146 6.37 -1.38 -17.87
CA SER A 146 7.04 -1.93 -16.69
C SER A 146 8.33 -1.13 -16.42
N ASP A 147 8.28 -0.20 -15.47
CA ASP A 147 9.46 0.54 -15.08
C ASP A 147 10.26 -0.29 -14.08
N SER A 148 11.52 -0.57 -14.42
CA SER A 148 12.42 -1.26 -13.51
C SER A 148 12.89 -0.28 -12.44
N ILE A 149 12.51 -0.52 -11.18
CA ILE A 149 12.98 0.26 -10.04
C ILE A 149 14.11 -0.47 -9.32
N SER A 150 15.06 0.29 -8.77
CA SER A 150 16.13 -0.23 -7.91
C SER A 150 15.92 0.24 -6.48
N LEU A 151 15.67 -0.67 -5.53
CA LEU A 151 15.44 -0.28 -4.12
C LEU A 151 16.64 0.40 -3.48
N THR A 152 17.84 0.13 -3.98
CA THR A 152 19.07 0.76 -3.48
C THR A 152 19.09 2.27 -3.67
N GLU A 153 18.22 2.81 -4.55
CA GLU A 153 18.08 4.24 -4.81
C GLU A 153 17.13 4.95 -3.84
N TYR A 154 16.35 4.21 -3.05
CA TYR A 154 15.31 4.78 -2.19
C TYR A 154 15.62 4.72 -0.71
N PHE A 155 16.35 3.70 -0.25
CA PHE A 155 16.64 3.51 1.16
C PHE A 155 17.96 4.20 1.60
N THR A 156 17.99 4.69 2.83
CA THR A 156 19.17 5.25 3.49
C THR A 156 20.15 4.16 3.92
N LEU A 157 19.63 3.03 4.40
CA LEU A 157 20.43 1.85 4.76
C LEU A 157 20.92 1.14 3.50
N LYS A 158 22.12 0.57 3.54
CA LYS A 158 22.68 -0.20 2.43
C LYS A 158 22.03 -1.58 2.40
N GLN A 159 21.56 -2.02 1.23
CA GLN A 159 21.06 -3.39 1.05
C GLN A 159 22.23 -4.30 0.68
N THR A 160 22.36 -5.41 1.38
CA THR A 160 23.31 -6.49 1.05
C THR A 160 22.69 -7.47 0.06
N GLU A 161 21.40 -7.77 0.21
CA GLU A 161 20.68 -8.73 -0.62
C GLU A 161 19.20 -8.35 -0.78
N ILE A 162 18.67 -8.54 -1.99
CA ILE A 162 17.25 -8.38 -2.28
C ILE A 162 16.77 -9.64 -3.00
N GLN A 163 15.64 -10.18 -2.56
CA GLN A 163 15.08 -11.43 -3.07
C GLN A 163 13.56 -11.33 -3.22
N SER A 164 13.04 -11.86 -4.32
CA SER A 164 11.60 -11.96 -4.51
C SER A 164 11.01 -13.04 -3.59
N ILE A 165 9.87 -12.76 -2.96
CA ILE A 165 9.19 -13.69 -2.06
C ILE A 165 7.69 -13.70 -2.35
N SER A 166 7.00 -14.76 -1.93
CA SER A 166 5.52 -14.82 -1.96
C SER A 166 4.89 -13.71 -1.09
N LEU A 167 3.64 -13.32 -1.38
CA LEU A 167 2.90 -12.33 -0.58
C LEU A 167 2.80 -12.67 0.92
N THR A 168 2.80 -13.96 1.25
CA THR A 168 2.78 -14.45 2.64
C THR A 168 4.17 -14.57 3.26
N MET A 169 5.22 -14.26 2.50
CA MET A 169 6.62 -14.34 2.91
C MET A 169 7.12 -15.76 3.24
N LEU A 170 6.36 -16.80 2.85
CA LEU A 170 6.68 -18.19 3.16
C LEU A 170 7.58 -18.86 2.13
N TYR A 171 7.55 -18.38 0.88
CA TYR A 171 8.35 -18.92 -0.20
C TYR A 171 9.30 -17.86 -0.73
N GLU A 172 10.57 -18.23 -0.78
CA GLU A 172 11.64 -17.44 -1.36
C GLU A 172 11.86 -17.84 -2.81
N ASN A 173 12.05 -16.85 -3.68
CA ASN A 173 12.27 -17.02 -5.10
C ASN A 173 13.66 -16.44 -5.47
N GLU A 174 13.87 -16.07 -6.74
CA GLU A 174 15.16 -15.58 -7.21
C GLU A 174 15.60 -14.26 -6.56
N LYS A 175 16.92 -14.13 -6.40
CA LYS A 175 17.56 -12.87 -6.01
C LYS A 175 17.43 -11.87 -7.16
N THR A 176 17.13 -10.62 -6.83
CA THR A 176 16.98 -9.58 -7.86
C THR A 176 17.55 -8.25 -7.39
N THR A 177 18.14 -7.50 -8.31
CA THR A 177 18.60 -6.12 -8.07
C THR A 177 17.65 -5.09 -8.67
N LYS A 178 16.89 -5.47 -9.70
CA LYS A 178 15.92 -4.64 -10.39
C LYS A 178 14.54 -5.25 -10.27
N ILE A 179 13.57 -4.43 -9.88
CA ILE A 179 12.20 -4.91 -9.71
C ILE A 179 11.35 -4.23 -10.77
N GLU A 180 10.85 -5.04 -11.68
CA GLU A 180 9.80 -4.65 -12.62
C GLU A 180 8.46 -4.79 -11.91
N LEU A 181 7.66 -3.72 -11.96
CA LEU A 181 6.25 -3.69 -11.53
C LEU A 181 5.39 -3.15 -12.67
N GLU A 182 4.44 -3.95 -13.14
CA GLU A 182 3.38 -3.52 -14.04
C GLU A 182 2.27 -2.77 -13.28
N PRO A 183 1.48 -1.91 -13.97
CA PRO A 183 0.31 -1.30 -13.37
C PRO A 183 -0.65 -2.35 -12.76
N MET A 184 -1.10 -2.12 -11.53
CA MET A 184 -1.91 -3.04 -10.71
C MET A 184 -1.20 -4.29 -10.19
N GLU A 185 0.11 -4.45 -10.42
CA GLU A 185 0.88 -5.55 -9.84
C GLU A 185 1.18 -5.32 -8.35
N ILE A 186 1.23 -6.40 -7.58
CA ILE A 186 1.69 -6.43 -6.20
C ILE A 186 2.87 -7.41 -6.09
N LYS A 187 3.99 -6.92 -5.55
CA LYS A 187 5.23 -7.68 -5.44
C LYS A 187 5.77 -7.64 -4.02
N SER A 188 6.25 -8.77 -3.53
CA SER A 188 6.86 -8.87 -2.21
C SER A 188 8.34 -9.19 -2.32
N LEU A 189 9.14 -8.49 -1.51
CA LEU A 189 10.59 -8.57 -1.56
C LEU A 189 11.14 -8.71 -0.14
N LYS A 190 12.08 -9.61 0.04
CA LYS A 190 12.94 -9.69 1.22
C LYS A 190 14.18 -8.85 0.97
N ILE A 191 14.45 -7.93 1.89
CA ILE A 191 15.61 -7.03 1.87
C ILE A 191 16.46 -7.36 3.08
N LYS A 192 17.73 -7.63 2.85
CA LYS A 192 18.76 -7.75 3.89
C LYS A 192 19.61 -6.48 3.89
N PHE A 193 19.85 -5.91 5.07
CA PHE A 193 20.65 -4.69 5.24
C PHE A 193 22.11 -5.00 5.61
#